data_AF-A0A9X1DCC6-F1
#
_entry.id   AF-A0A9X1DCC6-F1
#
_cell.length_a   1.000
_cell.length_b   1.000
_cell.length_c   1.000
_cell.angle_alpha   90.00
_cell.angle_beta   90.00
_cell.angle_gamma   90.00
#
_symmetry.space_group_name_H-M   'P 1'
#
loop_
_entity.id
_entity.type
_entity.pdbx_description
1 polymer ?
#
loop_
_entity_poly.entity_id
_entity_poly.type
_entity_poly.pdbx_seq_one_letter_code
_entity_poly.pdbx_strand_id
1 'polypeptide(L)'
;MSELPAWPAKLTREQKKAVKQRSKNFDAALKGASRAAGWRFARGGVFRQTGDWFISILPSLLWERGALVRMMVKPMALDPLFWNIVGLSENEALPLSFRATGAWVLRPPSTEGHVGPNTMQVQPLATEVLDWGNRRAAEALQSISTTSMLSALPDEEHLRGQYRALAICVRIMMDDLDGAARLCRIADPAIHPLIQEAGGFTTHNSDGSVSSFLDQARDWIARNRREELRLA
;
A
#
# COMPACT_ATOMS: atom_id res chain seq x y z
N MET A 1 4.05 21.62 20.38
CA MET A 1 3.52 20.34 19.87
C MET A 1 2.11 20.19 20.40
N SER A 2 1.06 20.14 19.56
CA SER A 2 -0.29 19.86 20.08
C SER A 2 -0.36 18.37 20.43
N GLU A 3 -0.74 18.05 21.66
CA GLU A 3 -0.96 16.68 22.09
C GLU A 3 -2.08 16.03 21.25
N LEU A 4 -1.80 14.83 20.74
CA LEU A 4 -2.79 14.01 20.08
C LEU A 4 -3.90 13.65 21.09
N PRO A 5 -5.18 13.80 20.74
CA PRO A 5 -6.26 13.46 21.65
C PRO A 5 -6.26 11.93 21.87
N ALA A 6 -6.20 11.53 23.15
CA ALA A 6 -6.21 10.13 23.55
C ALA A 6 -7.62 9.54 23.42
N TRP A 7 -7.72 8.32 22.90
CA TRP A 7 -8.97 7.58 22.90
C TRP A 7 -9.34 7.14 24.32
N PRO A 8 -10.62 7.26 24.74
CA PRO A 8 -11.07 6.69 26.00
C PRO A 8 -10.91 5.16 26.02
N ALA A 9 -10.48 4.62 27.16
CA ALA A 9 -10.27 3.17 27.33
C ALA A 9 -11.55 2.35 27.11
N LYS A 10 -12.72 2.91 27.45
CA LYS A 10 -14.04 2.33 27.18
C LYS A 10 -14.98 3.42 26.69
N LEU A 11 -15.63 3.17 25.54
CA LEU A 11 -16.65 4.06 25.01
C LEU A 11 -18.04 3.66 25.51
N THR A 12 -18.81 4.63 25.98
CA THR A 12 -20.24 4.45 26.23
C THR A 12 -20.98 4.18 24.90
N ARG A 13 -22.22 3.67 24.99
CA ARG A 13 -23.06 3.46 23.80
C ARG A 13 -23.26 4.75 23.00
N GLU A 14 -23.44 5.87 23.69
CA GLU A 14 -23.61 7.19 23.09
C GLU A 14 -22.35 7.67 22.38
N GLN A 15 -21.18 7.50 23.02
CA GLN A 15 -19.89 7.83 22.40
C GLN A 15 -19.63 6.98 21.16
N LYS A 16 -19.91 5.66 21.19
CA LYS A 16 -19.80 4.79 20.01
C LYS A 16 -20.71 5.28 18.87
N LYS A 17 -21.94 5.69 19.19
CA LYS A 17 -22.89 6.26 18.21
C LYS A 17 -22.36 7.58 17.63
N ALA A 18 -21.83 8.47 18.48
CA ALA A 18 -21.27 9.75 18.05
C ALA A 18 -20.03 9.58 17.15
N VAL A 19 -19.10 8.69 17.50
CA VAL A 19 -17.93 8.36 16.67
C VAL A 19 -18.35 7.82 15.31
N LYS A 20 -19.30 6.87 15.28
CA LYS A 20 -19.83 6.30 14.04
C LYS A 20 -20.50 7.38 13.17
N GLN A 21 -21.25 8.30 13.78
CA GLN A 21 -21.88 9.39 13.05
C GLN A 21 -20.86 10.39 12.51
N ARG A 22 -19.84 10.75 13.31
CA ARG A 22 -18.75 11.62 12.88
C ARG A 22 -17.99 11.02 11.70
N SER A 23 -17.66 9.72 11.75
CA SER A 23 -17.03 9.01 10.64
C SER A 23 -17.87 9.05 9.36
N LYS A 24 -19.19 8.80 9.45
CA LYS A 24 -20.09 8.89 8.28
C LYS A 24 -20.15 10.30 7.69
N ASN A 25 -20.26 11.31 8.55
CA ASN A 25 -20.34 12.70 8.11
C ASN A 25 -19.02 13.15 7.46
N PHE A 26 -17.89 12.71 8.01
CA PHE A 26 -16.58 12.95 7.43
C PHE A 26 -16.40 12.25 6.09
N ASP A 27 -16.78 10.97 5.96
CA ASP A 27 -16.72 10.25 4.68
C ASP A 27 -17.54 10.95 3.59
N ALA A 28 -18.73 11.46 3.93
CA ALA A 28 -19.56 12.23 3.02
C ALA A 28 -18.90 13.56 2.60
N ALA A 29 -18.31 14.28 3.56
CA ALA A 29 -17.59 15.52 3.30
C ALA A 29 -16.35 15.29 2.43
N LEU A 30 -15.54 14.28 2.75
CA LEU A 30 -14.35 13.91 2.00
C LEU A 30 -14.70 13.45 0.59
N LYS A 31 -15.75 12.63 0.43
CA LYS A 31 -16.26 12.24 -0.89
C LYS A 31 -16.67 13.46 -1.71
N GLY A 32 -17.40 14.40 -1.11
CA GLY A 32 -17.81 15.65 -1.77
C GLY A 32 -16.62 16.47 -2.26
N ALA A 33 -15.66 16.72 -1.38
CA ALA A 33 -14.48 17.53 -1.69
C ALA A 33 -13.51 16.83 -2.67
N SER A 34 -13.39 15.49 -2.60
CA SER A 34 -12.46 14.72 -3.43
C SER A 34 -12.69 14.90 -4.93
N ARG A 35 -13.96 14.94 -5.35
CA ARG A 35 -14.35 15.03 -6.76
C ARG A 35 -13.87 16.31 -7.42
N ALA A 36 -13.98 17.44 -6.72
CA ALA A 36 -13.52 18.74 -7.22
C ALA A 36 -11.99 18.81 -7.31
N ALA A 37 -11.29 18.11 -6.42
CA ALA A 37 -9.83 18.06 -6.37
C ALA A 37 -9.19 16.97 -7.28
N GLY A 38 -9.98 16.32 -8.14
CA GLY A 38 -9.48 15.27 -9.05
C GLY A 38 -9.14 13.94 -8.36
N TRP A 39 -9.60 13.75 -7.12
CA TRP A 39 -9.45 12.50 -6.38
C TRP A 39 -10.69 11.62 -6.53
N ARG A 40 -10.48 10.30 -6.55
CA ARG A 40 -11.54 9.30 -6.42
C ARG A 40 -11.68 8.90 -4.95
N PHE A 41 -12.88 8.52 -4.54
CA PHE A 41 -13.17 8.12 -3.15
C PHE A 41 -13.66 6.67 -3.08
N ALA A 42 -13.13 5.87 -2.16
CA ALA A 42 -13.65 4.56 -1.81
C ALA A 42 -13.27 4.16 -0.37
N ARG A 43 -14.22 3.55 0.36
CA ARG A 43 -14.02 2.97 1.70
C ARG A 43 -13.28 3.90 2.69
N GLY A 44 -13.67 5.17 2.74
CA GLY A 44 -13.11 6.15 3.69
C GLY A 44 -11.76 6.75 3.28
N GLY A 45 -11.19 6.33 2.15
CA GLY A 45 -9.96 6.89 1.59
C GLY A 45 -10.19 7.57 0.25
N VAL A 46 -9.18 8.34 -0.17
CA VAL A 46 -9.12 8.93 -1.51
C VAL A 46 -7.88 8.46 -2.25
N PHE A 47 -7.99 8.34 -3.57
CA PHE A 47 -6.90 7.87 -4.42
C PHE A 47 -6.98 8.49 -5.81
N ARG A 48 -5.84 8.56 -6.48
CA ARG A 48 -5.76 8.99 -7.88
C ARG A 48 -4.56 8.35 -8.57
N GLN A 49 -4.55 8.45 -9.88
CA GLN A 49 -3.38 8.19 -10.70
C GLN A 49 -2.83 9.53 -11.19
N THR A 50 -1.51 9.67 -11.20
CA THR A 50 -0.81 10.83 -11.77
C THR A 50 0.40 10.30 -12.55
N GLY A 51 0.32 10.36 -13.88
CA GLY A 51 1.28 9.65 -14.74
C GLY A 51 1.31 8.15 -14.43
N ASP A 52 2.50 7.62 -14.25
CA ASP A 52 2.75 6.21 -13.92
C ASP A 52 2.66 5.90 -12.42
N TRP A 53 2.16 6.84 -11.62
CA TRP A 53 2.11 6.70 -10.16
C TRP A 53 0.67 6.62 -9.65
N PHE A 54 0.43 5.62 -8.80
CA PHE A 54 -0.75 5.52 -7.97
C PHE A 54 -0.51 6.20 -6.62
N ILE A 55 -1.46 7.02 -6.19
CA ILE A 55 -1.40 7.75 -4.92
C ILE A 55 -2.68 7.45 -4.15
N SER A 56 -2.56 7.10 -2.87
CA SER A 56 -3.71 6.96 -1.99
C SER A 56 -3.47 7.64 -0.65
N ILE A 57 -4.56 8.16 -0.09
CA ILE A 57 -4.62 8.83 1.20
C ILE A 57 -5.70 8.16 2.03
N LEU A 58 -5.32 7.72 3.22
CA LEU A 58 -6.20 7.06 4.18
C LEU A 58 -6.21 7.86 5.50
N PRO A 59 -7.24 8.71 5.71
CA PRO A 59 -7.44 9.38 6.99
C PRO A 59 -8.04 8.45 8.04
N SER A 60 -7.50 8.51 9.25
CA SER A 60 -8.03 7.93 10.47
C SER A 60 -8.43 9.05 11.41
N LEU A 61 -9.73 9.25 11.64
CA LEU A 61 -10.21 10.27 12.57
C LEU A 61 -9.68 10.00 13.98
N LEU A 62 -9.12 11.03 14.61
CA LEU A 62 -8.68 10.97 16.00
C LEU A 62 -9.87 11.27 16.94
N TRP A 63 -9.69 11.07 18.25
CA TRP A 63 -10.75 11.33 19.23
C TRP A 63 -11.18 12.81 19.19
N GLU A 64 -12.48 13.04 18.91
CA GLU A 64 -13.17 14.34 18.82
C GLU A 64 -12.68 15.34 17.74
N ARG A 65 -11.37 15.43 17.49
CA ARG A 65 -10.75 16.44 16.62
C ARG A 65 -9.61 15.88 15.80
N GLY A 66 -9.45 16.39 14.58
CA GLY A 66 -8.35 16.02 13.70
C GLY A 66 -8.39 14.59 13.14
N ALA A 67 -7.35 14.31 12.35
CA ALA A 67 -7.11 13.02 11.71
C ALA A 67 -5.61 12.71 11.65
N LEU A 68 -5.26 11.44 11.83
CA LEU A 68 -3.99 10.88 11.38
C LEU A 68 -4.17 10.48 9.93
N VAL A 69 -3.37 11.04 9.03
CA VAL A 69 -3.48 10.81 7.59
C VAL A 69 -2.27 10.02 7.12
N ARG A 70 -2.51 8.94 6.38
CA ARG A 70 -1.47 8.12 5.75
C ARG A 70 -1.51 8.30 4.25
N MET A 71 -0.37 8.58 3.64
CA MET A 71 -0.21 8.59 2.19
C MET A 71 0.67 7.43 1.74
N MET A 72 0.25 6.74 0.68
CA MET A 72 1.07 5.74 -0.02
C MET A 72 1.19 6.15 -1.48
N VAL A 73 2.38 5.99 -2.05
CA VAL A 73 2.67 6.23 -3.46
C VAL A 73 3.40 5.02 -4.03
N LYS A 74 2.91 4.47 -5.15
CA LYS A 74 3.56 3.35 -5.84
C LYS A 74 3.44 3.43 -7.36
N PRO A 75 4.35 2.82 -8.12
CA PRO A 75 4.19 2.73 -9.56
C PRO A 75 2.92 1.96 -9.93
N MET A 76 2.27 2.35 -11.02
CA MET A 76 1.11 1.64 -11.59
C MET A 76 1.48 0.24 -12.08
N ALA A 77 2.74 -0.01 -12.43
CA ALA A 77 3.25 -1.31 -12.84
C ALA A 77 3.44 -2.30 -11.68
N LEU A 78 3.48 -1.84 -10.42
CA LEU A 78 3.83 -2.68 -9.28
C LEU A 78 2.82 -3.80 -9.02
N ASP A 79 1.52 -3.48 -8.91
CA ASP A 79 0.50 -4.53 -8.67
C ASP A 79 0.34 -5.48 -9.89
N PRO A 80 0.33 -5.01 -11.15
CA PRO A 80 0.34 -5.90 -12.32
C PRO A 80 1.49 -6.89 -12.32
N LEU A 81 2.71 -6.45 -12.03
CA LEU A 81 3.85 -7.37 -11.90
C LEU A 81 3.60 -8.40 -10.80
N PHE A 82 3.15 -7.95 -9.62
CA PHE A 82 2.82 -8.85 -8.52
C PHE A 82 1.75 -9.88 -8.91
N TRP A 83 0.67 -9.44 -9.55
CA TRP A 83 -0.41 -10.28 -10.04
C TRP A 83 0.04 -11.30 -11.08
N ASN A 84 0.90 -10.87 -12.02
CA ASN A 84 1.50 -11.75 -13.00
C ASN A 84 2.33 -12.86 -12.33
N ILE A 85 3.14 -12.50 -11.33
CA ILE A 85 3.93 -13.46 -10.56
C ILE A 85 3.04 -14.49 -9.88
N VAL A 86 1.93 -14.06 -9.25
CA VAL A 86 1.03 -14.97 -8.52
C VAL A 86 -0.09 -15.60 -9.37
N GLY A 87 -0.03 -15.44 -10.70
CA GLY A 87 -1.02 -16.02 -11.61
C GLY A 87 -2.42 -15.41 -11.52
N LEU A 88 -2.55 -14.15 -11.12
CA LEU A 88 -3.80 -13.40 -10.97
C LEU A 88 -3.90 -12.20 -11.92
N SER A 89 -3.35 -12.31 -13.13
CA SER A 89 -3.28 -11.21 -14.10
C SER A 89 -4.65 -10.62 -14.49
N GLU A 90 -5.74 -11.38 -14.31
CA GLU A 90 -7.11 -10.88 -14.49
C GLU A 90 -7.45 -9.68 -13.57
N ASN A 91 -6.72 -9.53 -12.46
CA ASN A 91 -6.88 -8.38 -11.56
C ASN A 91 -6.49 -7.05 -12.23
N GLU A 92 -5.76 -7.06 -13.35
CA GLU A 92 -5.44 -5.86 -14.11
C GLU A 92 -6.70 -5.14 -14.64
N ALA A 93 -7.77 -5.88 -14.90
CA ALA A 93 -9.05 -5.32 -15.35
C ALA A 93 -9.88 -4.68 -14.22
N LEU A 94 -9.46 -4.84 -12.95
CA LEU A 94 -10.19 -4.30 -11.81
C LEU A 94 -10.07 -2.77 -11.70
N PRO A 95 -11.08 -2.10 -11.10
CA PRO A 95 -11.06 -0.65 -10.98
C PRO A 95 -9.89 -0.15 -10.14
N LEU A 96 -9.45 1.09 -10.37
CA LEU A 96 -8.35 1.75 -9.65
C LEU A 96 -8.47 1.66 -8.11
N SER A 97 -9.69 1.64 -7.56
CA SER A 97 -9.93 1.46 -6.12
C SER A 97 -9.43 0.13 -5.56
N PHE A 98 -9.29 -0.89 -6.41
CA PHE A 98 -8.76 -2.20 -6.03
C PHE A 98 -7.31 -2.07 -5.56
N ARG A 99 -6.50 -1.22 -6.20
CA ARG A 99 -5.11 -0.93 -5.77
C ARG A 99 -5.01 -0.26 -4.40
N ALA A 100 -6.09 0.41 -3.96
CA ALA A 100 -6.19 1.04 -2.64
C ALA A 100 -6.66 0.05 -1.56
N THR A 101 -7.66 -0.78 -1.87
CA THR A 101 -8.48 -1.48 -0.87
C THR A 101 -8.74 -2.96 -1.16
N GLY A 102 -8.21 -3.46 -2.26
CA GLY A 102 -8.30 -4.86 -2.68
C GLY A 102 -7.43 -5.77 -1.84
N ALA A 103 -7.75 -7.06 -1.91
CA ALA A 103 -6.80 -8.11 -1.55
C ALA A 103 -5.70 -8.18 -2.62
N TRP A 104 -4.60 -8.87 -2.32
CA TRP A 104 -3.53 -9.11 -3.30
C TRP A 104 -2.92 -7.83 -3.88
N VAL A 105 -2.69 -6.82 -3.04
CA VAL A 105 -2.00 -5.58 -3.46
C VAL A 105 -0.78 -5.34 -2.60
N LEU A 106 0.28 -4.80 -3.20
CA LEU A 106 1.48 -4.44 -2.46
C LEU A 106 1.34 -3.01 -1.92
N ARG A 107 1.62 -2.84 -0.63
CA ARG A 107 1.54 -1.54 0.05
C ARG A 107 2.96 -1.06 0.38
N PRO A 108 3.42 0.05 -0.23
CA PRO A 108 4.70 0.64 0.12
C PRO A 108 4.64 1.28 1.52
N PRO A 109 5.80 1.60 2.12
CA PRO A 109 5.85 2.43 3.31
C PRO A 109 5.03 3.71 3.12
N SER A 110 4.25 4.06 4.15
CA SER A 110 3.41 5.25 4.11
C SER A 110 4.08 6.44 4.78
N THR A 111 3.87 7.64 4.24
CA THR A 111 4.13 8.89 4.96
C THR A 111 2.92 9.24 5.80
N GLU A 112 3.13 9.61 7.06
CA GLU A 112 2.06 9.98 7.99
C GLU A 112 2.06 11.48 8.31
N GLY A 113 0.91 12.01 8.69
CA GLY A 113 0.78 13.39 9.18
C GLY A 113 -0.47 13.61 10.02
N HIS A 114 -0.40 14.55 10.96
CA HIS A 114 -1.58 15.00 11.72
C HIS A 114 -2.20 16.20 11.04
N VAL A 115 -3.52 16.15 10.82
CA VAL A 115 -4.28 17.18 10.11
C VAL A 115 -5.44 17.65 10.98
N GLY A 116 -5.71 18.95 10.98
CA GLY A 116 -6.75 19.59 11.77
C GLY A 116 -6.75 19.23 13.26
N PRO A 117 -5.60 19.28 13.97
CA PRO A 117 -5.51 18.82 15.36
C PRO A 117 -6.47 19.55 16.32
N ASN A 118 -6.97 20.72 15.92
CA ASN A 118 -7.94 21.53 16.67
C ASN A 118 -9.35 21.53 16.03
N THR A 119 -9.54 20.82 14.91
CA THR A 119 -10.75 20.84 14.11
C THR A 119 -11.69 19.71 14.52
N MET A 120 -12.81 20.05 15.17
CA MET A 120 -13.90 19.11 15.48
C MET A 120 -14.89 18.94 14.33
N GLN A 121 -14.97 19.93 13.44
CA GLN A 121 -15.92 19.98 12.33
C GLN A 121 -15.43 19.14 11.15
N VAL A 122 -16.32 18.33 10.57
CA VAL A 122 -15.90 17.35 9.56
C VAL A 122 -15.65 17.96 8.19
N GLN A 123 -16.36 19.03 7.81
CA GLN A 123 -16.17 19.68 6.51
C GLN A 123 -14.83 20.40 6.40
N PRO A 124 -14.43 21.28 7.34
CA PRO A 124 -13.09 21.87 7.32
C PRO A 124 -12.00 20.79 7.40
N LEU A 125 -12.18 19.76 8.23
CA LEU A 125 -11.22 18.67 8.35
C LEU A 125 -11.04 17.89 7.03
N ALA A 126 -12.12 17.63 6.29
CA ALA A 126 -12.05 16.95 5.00
C ALA A 126 -11.26 17.77 3.96
N THR A 127 -11.46 19.10 3.93
CA THR A 127 -10.69 20.01 3.09
C THR A 127 -9.21 20.00 3.49
N GLU A 128 -8.91 20.14 4.79
CA GLU A 128 -7.53 20.11 5.28
C GLU A 128 -6.81 18.79 4.94
N VAL A 129 -7.51 17.65 4.99
CA VAL A 129 -6.97 16.33 4.60
C VAL A 129 -6.61 16.30 3.12
N LEU A 130 -7.45 16.86 2.25
CA LEU A 130 -7.16 16.94 0.81
C LEU A 130 -6.03 17.92 0.52
N ASP A 131 -5.96 19.07 1.21
CA ASP A 131 -4.89 20.04 1.04
C ASP A 131 -3.55 19.48 1.48
N TRP A 132 -3.52 18.77 2.62
CA TRP A 132 -2.35 18.00 3.05
C TRP A 132 -1.97 16.96 1.99
N GLY A 133 -2.95 16.22 1.50
CA GLY A 133 -2.78 15.21 0.46
C GLY A 133 -2.18 15.73 -0.84
N ASN A 134 -2.70 16.85 -1.33
CA ASN A 134 -2.23 17.50 -2.56
C ASN A 134 -0.79 18.00 -2.42
N ARG A 135 -0.44 18.64 -1.29
CA ARG A 135 0.94 19.09 -1.03
C ARG A 135 1.91 17.91 -0.94
N ARG A 136 1.57 16.89 -0.15
CA ARG A 136 2.40 15.69 0.00
C ARG A 136 2.55 14.92 -1.31
N ALA A 137 1.49 14.81 -2.11
CA ALA A 137 1.55 14.19 -3.42
C ALA A 137 2.49 14.96 -4.37
N ALA A 138 2.41 16.30 -4.37
CA ALA A 138 3.30 17.13 -5.18
C ALA A 138 4.77 16.99 -4.76
N GLU A 139 5.05 17.00 -3.45
CA GLU A 139 6.39 16.78 -2.90
C GLU A 139 6.91 15.38 -3.28
N ALA A 140 6.10 14.33 -3.08
CA ALA A 140 6.51 12.95 -3.36
C ALA A 140 6.82 12.73 -4.85
N LEU A 141 6.00 13.27 -5.75
CA LEU A 141 6.18 13.10 -7.20
C LEU A 141 7.45 13.78 -7.75
N GLN A 142 8.07 14.69 -7.00
CA GLN A 142 9.33 15.33 -7.42
C GLN A 142 10.56 14.44 -7.23
N SER A 143 10.51 13.48 -6.31
CA SER A 143 11.69 12.70 -5.91
C SER A 143 11.47 11.19 -5.91
N ILE A 144 10.23 10.71 -6.02
CA ILE A 144 9.95 9.28 -5.91
C ILE A 144 10.46 8.52 -7.13
N SER A 145 11.13 7.41 -6.84
CA SER A 145 11.63 6.43 -7.79
C SER A 145 11.52 5.02 -7.21
N THR A 146 11.70 4.00 -8.04
CA THR A 146 11.83 2.61 -7.58
C THR A 146 13.01 2.45 -6.61
N THR A 147 14.14 3.13 -6.89
CA THR A 147 15.30 3.18 -5.99
C THR A 147 14.96 3.77 -4.64
N SER A 148 14.33 4.95 -4.58
CA SER A 148 13.96 5.58 -3.30
C SER A 148 12.96 4.73 -2.52
N MET A 149 12.06 4.02 -3.22
CA MET A 149 11.12 3.09 -2.58
C MET A 149 11.85 1.91 -1.95
N LEU A 150 12.82 1.31 -2.65
CA LEU A 150 13.63 0.22 -2.11
C LEU A 150 14.44 0.67 -0.88
N SER A 151 15.05 1.87 -0.94
CA SER A 151 15.79 2.45 0.19
C SER A 151 14.93 2.80 1.40
N ALA A 152 13.61 2.94 1.23
CA ALA A 152 12.67 3.19 2.33
C ALA A 152 12.21 1.90 3.02
N LEU A 153 12.58 0.73 2.50
CA LEU A 153 12.28 -0.56 3.14
C LEU A 153 13.29 -0.88 4.25
N PRO A 154 12.91 -1.71 5.23
CA PRO A 154 13.88 -2.28 6.18
C PRO A 154 15.00 -3.02 5.45
N ASP A 155 16.13 -3.19 6.14
CA ASP A 155 17.25 -4.01 5.65
C ASP A 155 16.80 -5.42 5.25
N GLU A 156 17.50 -6.04 4.29
CA GLU A 156 17.10 -7.32 3.71
C GLU A 156 16.90 -8.45 4.75
N GLU A 157 17.72 -8.43 5.80
CA GLU A 157 17.66 -9.35 6.93
C GLU A 157 16.40 -9.17 7.78
N HIS A 158 15.78 -8.00 7.74
CA HIS A 158 14.59 -7.61 8.49
C HIS A 158 13.31 -7.53 7.63
N LEU A 159 13.42 -7.69 6.30
CA LEU A 159 12.26 -7.76 5.43
C LEU A 159 11.37 -8.96 5.79
N ARG A 160 10.09 -8.71 6.04
CA ARG A 160 9.09 -9.76 6.36
C ARG A 160 7.75 -9.46 5.68
N GLY A 161 6.98 -10.50 5.45
CA GLY A 161 5.64 -10.48 4.85
C GLY A 161 5.61 -9.71 3.53
N GLN A 162 4.60 -8.84 3.40
CA GLN A 162 4.40 -8.04 2.19
C GLN A 162 5.60 -7.15 1.83
N TYR A 163 6.45 -6.75 2.78
CA TYR A 163 7.62 -5.92 2.46
C TYR A 163 8.70 -6.70 1.73
N ARG A 164 8.82 -8.02 1.97
CA ARG A 164 9.69 -8.88 1.17
C ARG A 164 9.16 -9.03 -0.25
N ALA A 165 7.86 -9.26 -0.40
CA ALA A 165 7.23 -9.32 -1.72
C ALA A 165 7.38 -8.00 -2.49
N LEU A 166 7.19 -6.87 -1.81
CA LEU A 166 7.43 -5.54 -2.36
C LEU A 166 8.87 -5.35 -2.82
N ALA A 167 9.87 -5.68 -1.98
CA ALA A 167 11.28 -5.55 -2.35
C ALA A 167 11.63 -6.39 -3.57
N ILE A 168 11.12 -7.62 -3.65
CA ILE A 168 11.31 -8.50 -4.82
C ILE A 168 10.73 -7.87 -6.08
N CYS A 169 9.46 -7.42 -6.05
CA CYS A 169 8.83 -6.78 -7.20
C CYS A 169 9.55 -5.49 -7.61
N VAL A 170 9.98 -4.66 -6.65
CA VAL A 170 10.72 -3.42 -6.95
C VAL A 170 12.08 -3.74 -7.60
N ARG A 171 12.82 -4.75 -7.12
CA ARG A 171 14.07 -5.18 -7.76
C ARG A 171 13.84 -5.69 -9.18
N ILE A 172 12.79 -6.49 -9.42
CA ILE A 172 12.43 -6.94 -10.77
C ILE A 172 12.10 -5.74 -11.69
N MET A 173 11.35 -4.75 -11.19
CA MET A 173 11.08 -3.52 -11.96
C MET A 173 12.33 -2.69 -12.28
N MET A 174 13.41 -2.88 -11.52
CA MET A 174 14.71 -2.26 -11.73
C MET A 174 15.65 -3.13 -12.57
N ASP A 175 15.16 -4.23 -13.14
CA ASP A 175 15.94 -5.23 -13.87
C ASP A 175 17.03 -5.94 -13.02
N ASP A 176 16.90 -5.87 -11.69
CA ASP A 176 17.80 -6.55 -10.76
C ASP A 176 17.26 -7.93 -10.39
N LEU A 177 17.27 -8.84 -11.37
CA LEU A 177 16.82 -10.21 -11.18
C LEU A 177 17.69 -11.00 -10.19
N ASP A 178 18.96 -10.65 -10.04
CA ASP A 178 19.89 -11.30 -9.10
C ASP A 178 19.60 -10.92 -7.64
N GLY A 179 19.36 -9.64 -7.37
CA GLY A 179 18.91 -9.17 -6.06
C GLY A 179 17.53 -9.72 -5.71
N ALA A 180 16.60 -9.77 -6.68
CA ALA A 180 15.29 -10.40 -6.46
C ALA A 180 15.42 -11.89 -6.08
N ALA A 181 16.24 -12.66 -6.81
CA ALA A 181 16.48 -14.07 -6.51
C ALA A 181 17.19 -14.28 -5.16
N ARG A 182 18.07 -13.36 -4.75
CA ARG A 182 18.70 -13.38 -3.42
C ARG A 182 17.65 -13.26 -2.31
N LEU A 183 16.72 -12.31 -2.43
CA LEU A 183 15.65 -12.11 -1.45
C LEU A 183 14.71 -13.31 -1.32
N CYS A 184 14.47 -14.03 -2.42
CA CYS A 184 13.74 -15.31 -2.39
C CYS A 184 14.49 -16.39 -1.61
N ARG A 185 15.81 -16.52 -1.80
CA ARG A 185 16.64 -17.55 -1.13
C ARG A 185 16.80 -17.32 0.37
N ILE A 186 16.95 -16.08 0.82
CA ILE A 186 17.10 -15.75 2.25
C ILE A 186 15.90 -16.23 3.07
N ALA A 187 14.71 -16.28 2.45
CA ALA A 187 13.49 -16.73 3.10
C ALA A 187 13.15 -18.21 2.82
N ASP A 188 14.07 -18.97 2.19
CA ASP A 188 13.90 -20.40 1.98
C ASP A 188 14.09 -21.15 3.31
N PRO A 189 13.09 -21.90 3.80
CA PRO A 189 13.20 -22.68 5.03
C PRO A 189 14.32 -23.73 4.98
N ALA A 190 14.72 -24.20 3.79
CA ALA A 190 15.85 -25.11 3.64
C ALA A 190 17.19 -24.43 3.93
N ILE A 191 17.27 -23.10 3.78
CA ILE A 191 18.47 -22.29 4.00
C ILE A 191 18.43 -21.65 5.39
N HIS A 192 17.25 -21.17 5.83
CA HIS A 192 17.01 -20.61 7.15
C HIS A 192 15.79 -21.28 7.81
N PRO A 193 15.95 -22.42 8.50
CA PRO A 193 14.86 -23.21 9.09
C PRO A 193 13.99 -22.46 10.11
N LEU A 194 14.52 -21.38 10.68
CA LEU A 194 13.84 -20.52 11.64
C LEU A 194 12.97 -19.43 10.98
N ILE A 195 13.08 -19.26 9.66
CA ILE A 195 12.31 -18.30 8.87
C ILE A 195 11.27 -19.08 8.06
N GLN A 196 10.08 -19.26 8.63
CA GLN A 196 8.92 -19.76 7.90
C GLN A 196 8.10 -18.56 7.40
N GLU A 197 8.40 -18.08 6.20
CA GLU A 197 7.75 -16.91 5.64
C GLU A 197 7.22 -17.17 4.24
N ALA A 198 5.92 -17.01 4.02
CA ALA A 198 5.31 -17.13 2.70
C ALA A 198 5.44 -15.86 1.83
N GLY A 199 6.21 -14.86 2.26
CA GLY A 199 6.18 -13.50 1.70
C GLY A 199 4.85 -12.77 1.93
N GLY A 200 4.04 -13.26 2.86
CA GLY A 200 2.72 -12.72 3.21
C GLY A 200 1.57 -13.13 2.29
N PHE A 201 1.81 -13.97 1.27
CA PHE A 201 0.80 -14.36 0.28
C PHE A 201 0.95 -15.83 -0.13
N THR A 202 -0.18 -16.55 -0.26
CA THR A 202 -0.22 -17.96 -0.67
C THR A 202 -1.40 -18.22 -1.59
N THR A 203 -1.17 -18.88 -2.72
CA THR A 203 -2.21 -19.29 -3.67
C THR A 203 -2.44 -20.79 -3.59
N HIS A 204 -3.67 -21.22 -3.88
CA HIS A 204 -4.01 -22.64 -4.02
C HIS A 204 -3.95 -23.01 -5.50
N ASN A 205 -3.15 -24.02 -5.82
CA ASN A 205 -3.04 -24.56 -7.17
C ASN A 205 -4.21 -25.49 -7.48
N SER A 206 -4.42 -25.76 -8.76
CA SER A 206 -5.50 -26.64 -9.25
C SER A 206 -5.37 -28.09 -8.74
N ASP A 207 -4.16 -28.51 -8.36
CA ASP A 207 -3.87 -29.82 -7.78
C ASP A 207 -4.07 -29.87 -6.24
N GLY A 208 -4.51 -28.76 -5.64
CA GLY A 208 -4.72 -28.63 -4.20
C GLY A 208 -3.46 -28.26 -3.41
N SER A 209 -2.30 -28.16 -4.04
CA SER A 209 -1.07 -27.68 -3.39
C SER A 209 -1.15 -26.18 -3.12
N VAL A 210 -0.32 -25.70 -2.17
CA VAL A 210 -0.21 -24.29 -1.82
C VAL A 210 1.15 -23.78 -2.28
N SER A 211 1.17 -22.69 -3.05
CA SER A 211 2.40 -22.01 -3.45
C SER A 211 2.54 -20.69 -2.70
N SER A 212 3.70 -20.46 -2.09
CA SER A 212 4.01 -19.15 -1.52
C SER A 212 4.31 -18.14 -2.64
N PHE A 213 4.24 -16.84 -2.34
CA PHE A 213 4.75 -15.82 -3.27
C PHE A 213 6.22 -16.06 -3.62
N LEU A 214 7.03 -16.53 -2.67
CA LEU A 214 8.46 -16.72 -2.88
C LEU A 214 8.76 -17.84 -3.89
N ASP A 215 7.97 -18.92 -3.88
CA ASP A 215 8.09 -20.00 -4.87
C ASP A 215 7.71 -19.47 -6.26
N GLN A 216 6.57 -18.79 -6.34
CA GLN A 216 6.06 -18.22 -7.59
C GLN A 216 7.02 -17.16 -8.19
N ALA A 217 7.62 -16.32 -7.34
CA ALA A 217 8.63 -15.36 -7.77
C ALA A 217 9.91 -16.04 -8.28
N ARG A 218 10.37 -17.12 -7.63
CA ARG A 218 11.52 -17.91 -8.12
C ARG A 218 11.26 -18.48 -9.51
N ASP A 219 10.09 -19.08 -9.71
CA ASP A 219 9.69 -19.65 -10.99
C ASP A 219 9.54 -18.58 -12.08
N TRP A 220 8.98 -17.42 -11.73
CA TRP A 220 8.89 -16.27 -12.62
C TRP A 220 10.28 -15.78 -13.06
N ILE A 221 11.21 -15.59 -12.12
CA ILE A 221 12.58 -15.15 -12.42
C ILE A 221 13.31 -16.18 -13.30
N ALA A 222 13.20 -17.47 -12.98
CA ALA A 222 13.84 -18.54 -13.75
C ALA A 222 13.29 -18.66 -15.19
N ARG A 223 12.01 -18.34 -15.41
CA ARG A 223 11.43 -18.28 -16.76
C ARG A 223 11.98 -17.09 -17.55
N ASN A 224 11.95 -15.88 -16.99
CA ASN A 224 12.36 -14.67 -17.69
C ASN A 224 13.86 -14.67 -18.06
N ARG A 225 14.75 -15.17 -17.19
CA ARG A 225 16.18 -15.35 -17.52
C ARG A 225 16.41 -16.26 -18.74
N ARG A 226 15.59 -17.29 -18.90
CA ARG A 226 15.70 -18.21 -20.05
C ARG A 226 15.23 -17.58 -21.34
N GLU A 227 14.32 -16.61 -21.29
CA GLU A 227 13.86 -15.88 -22.45
C GLU A 227 14.90 -14.84 -22.91
N GLU A 228 15.53 -14.12 -21.97
CA GLU A 228 16.66 -13.22 -22.28
C GLU A 228 17.80 -13.95 -22.99
N LEU A 229 18.21 -15.13 -22.48
CA LEU A 229 19.25 -15.95 -23.10
C LEU A 229 18.86 -16.55 -24.47
N ARG A 230 17.56 -16.59 -24.81
CA ARG A 230 17.09 -17.04 -26.13
C ARG A 230 17.04 -15.91 -27.15
N LEU A 231 16.98 -14.67 -26.70
CA LEU A 231 16.89 -13.47 -27.55
C LEU A 231 18.25 -12.78 -27.77
N ALA A 232 19.26 -13.12 -26.95
CA ALA A 232 20.66 -12.70 -27.11
C ALA A 232 21.45 -13.62 -28.05
#